data_AF-A0A544U8P1-F1
#
_entry.id   AF-A0A544U8P1-F1
#
_cell.length_a   1.000
_cell.length_b   1.000
_cell.length_c   1.000
_cell.angle_alpha   90.00
_cell.angle_beta   90.00
_cell.angle_gamma   90.00
#
_symmetry.space_group_name_H-M   'P 1'
#
loop_
_entity.id
_entity.type
_entity.pdbx_description
1 polymer ?
#
loop_
_entity_poly.entity_id
_entity_poly.type
_entity_poly.pdbx_seq_one_letter_code
_entity_poly.pdbx_strand_id
1 'polypeptide(L)' 'MMAILVTLIFGSFSYMLLKFPEDFLKMSSFSDKFTKKPFLKKFVKFTGWWFLILVVGVWIIAIISLFE' A
#
# COMPACT_ATOMS: atom_id res chain seq x y z
N MET A 1 6.28 3.82 -19.47
CA MET A 1 5.83 5.05 -18.76
C MET A 1 4.69 4.75 -17.78
N MET A 2 3.60 4.08 -18.20
CA MET A 2 2.49 3.69 -17.31
C MET A 2 2.94 2.84 -16.10
N ALA A 3 3.78 1.82 -16.31
CA ALA A 3 4.22 0.91 -15.25
C ALA A 3 4.97 1.63 -14.12
N ILE A 4 5.84 2.58 -14.45
CA ILE A 4 6.61 3.39 -13.48
C ILE A 4 5.65 4.24 -12.64
N LEU A 5 4.68 4.90 -13.28
CA LEU A 5 3.64 5.68 -12.62
C LEU A 5 2.80 4.82 -11.67
N VAL A 6 2.37 3.65 -12.13
CA VAL A 6 1.60 2.68 -11.33
C VAL A 6 2.41 2.23 -10.11
N THR A 7 3.70 1.90 -10.27
CA THR A 7 4.56 1.52 -9.15
C THR A 7 4.83 2.66 -8.17
N LEU A 8 4.95 3.89 -8.65
CA LEU A 8 5.11 5.08 -7.80
C LEU A 8 3.85 5.32 -6.97
N ILE A 9 2.67 5.27 -7.59
CA ILE A 9 1.39 5.45 -6.90
C ILE A 9 1.19 4.37 -5.85
N PHE A 10 1.33 3.09 -6.23
CA PHE A 10 1.15 1.97 -5.30
C PHE A 10 2.22 1.90 -4.22
N GLY A 11 3.48 2.21 -4.54
CA GLY A 11 4.56 2.30 -3.55
C GLY A 11 4.32 3.42 -2.53
N SER A 12 3.89 4.58 -2.99
CA SER A 12 3.52 5.72 -2.14
C SER A 12 2.33 5.37 -1.23
N PHE A 13 1.32 4.71 -1.78
CA PHE A 13 0.16 4.22 -1.02
C PHE A 13 0.57 3.18 0.04
N SER A 14 1.37 2.17 -0.33
CA SER A 14 1.92 1.19 0.62
C SER A 14 2.67 1.87 1.77
N TYR A 15 3.51 2.84 1.43
CA TYR A 15 4.29 3.58 2.40
C TYR A 15 3.39 4.35 3.38
N MET A 16 2.38 5.06 2.86
CA MET A 16 1.43 5.80 3.66
C MET A 16 0.62 4.88 4.59
N LEU A 17 0.15 3.72 4.09
CA LEU A 17 -0.58 2.72 4.86
C LEU A 17 0.27 2.10 5.99
N LEU A 18 1.57 1.88 5.75
CA LEU A 18 2.45 1.26 6.73
C LEU A 18 2.99 2.24 7.76
N LYS A 19 3.35 3.46 7.34
CA LYS A 19 3.99 4.46 8.20
C LYS A 19 2.98 5.35 8.92
N PHE A 20 1.86 5.67 8.28
CA PHE A 20 0.81 6.54 8.84
C PHE A 20 -0.57 5.87 8.81
N PRO A 21 -0.73 4.67 9.41
CA PRO A 21 -2.01 3.97 9.39
C PRO A 21 -3.12 4.76 10.10
N GLU A 22 -2.78 5.57 11.10
CA GLU A 22 -3.77 6.35 11.86
C GLU A 22 -4.27 7.57 11.08
N ASP A 23 -3.39 8.26 10.35
CA ASP A 23 -3.79 9.41 9.52
C ASP A 23 -4.55 8.96 8.28
N PHE A 24 -4.18 7.81 7.70
CA PHE A 24 -4.96 7.18 6.64
C PHE A 24 -6.39 6.81 7.10
N LEU A 25 -6.51 6.27 8.31
CA LEU A 25 -7.80 5.93 8.90
C LEU A 25 -8.63 7.17 9.30
N LYS A 26 -7.98 8.28 9.64
CA LYS A 26 -8.65 9.57 9.92
C LYS A 26 -9.17 10.26 8.66
N MET A 27 -8.50 10.10 7.52
CA MET A 27 -8.98 10.60 6.23
C MET A 27 -10.20 9.82 5.70
N SER A 28 -10.40 8.59 6.18
CA SER A 28 -11.60 7.81 5.90
C SER A 28 -12.80 8.40 6.65
N SER A 29 -13.98 8.44 6.02
CA SER A 29 -15.23 8.89 6.66
C SER A 29 -15.64 8.06 7.89
N PHE A 30 -14.87 7.02 8.23
CA PHE A 30 -15.08 6.15 9.38
C PHE A 30 -14.12 6.43 10.56
N SER A 31 -13.33 7.51 10.52
CA SER A 31 -12.40 7.97 11.58
C SER A 31 -12.87 7.65 13.01
N ASP A 32 -14.05 8.13 13.43
CA ASP A 32 -14.55 7.99 14.81
C ASP A 32 -14.85 6.55 15.26
N LYS A 33 -15.20 5.66 14.32
CA LYS A 33 -15.44 4.23 14.61
C LYS A 33 -14.14 3.39 14.56
N PHE A 34 -13.10 3.89 13.91
CA PHE A 34 -11.87 3.13 13.63
C PHE A 34 -10.81 3.29 14.73
N THR A 35 -10.70 4.46 15.37
CA THR A 35 -9.70 4.70 16.44
C THR A 35 -9.85 3.75 17.63
N LYS A 36 -11.06 3.22 17.87
CA LYS A 36 -11.35 2.30 18.99
C LYS A 36 -11.06 0.82 18.70
N LYS A 37 -10.69 0.42 17.48
CA LYS A 37 -10.52 -1.00 17.13
C LYS A 37 -9.09 -1.35 16.69
N PRO A 38 -8.29 -2.06 17.52
CA PRO A 38 -6.92 -2.46 17.19
C PRO A 38 -6.83 -3.41 15.98
N PHE A 39 -7.91 -4.16 15.69
CA PHE A 39 -7.99 -5.03 14.52
C PHE A 39 -7.85 -4.27 13.19
N LEU A 40 -8.43 -3.06 13.09
CA LEU A 40 -8.40 -2.29 11.85
C LEU A 40 -7.01 -1.71 11.57
N LYS A 41 -6.27 -1.31 12.61
CA LYS A 41 -4.86 -0.93 12.48
C LYS A 41 -3.99 -2.08 11.95
N LYS A 42 -4.28 -3.31 12.39
CA LYS A 42 -3.61 -4.53 11.90
C LYS A 42 -4.00 -4.82 10.45
N PHE A 43 -5.27 -4.62 10.09
CA PHE A 43 -5.77 -4.78 8.72
C PHE A 43 -5.15 -3.78 7.74
N VAL A 44 -5.01 -2.51 8.13
CA VAL A 44 -4.36 -1.46 7.32
C VAL A 44 -2.89 -1.78 7.08
N LYS A 45 -2.16 -2.19 8.12
CA LYS A 45 -0.78 -2.67 7.94
C LYS A 45 -0.70 -3.89 7.03
N PHE A 46 -1.64 -4.82 7.17
CA PHE A 46 -1.71 -6.01 6.32
C PHE A 46 -1.92 -5.64 4.85
N THR A 47 -2.89 -4.75 4.55
CA THR A 47 -3.14 -4.26 3.18
C THR A 47 -1.95 -3.49 2.61
N GLY A 48 -1.28 -2.65 3.43
CA GLY A 48 -0.05 -1.97 3.03
C GLY A 48 1.08 -2.93 2.66
N TRP A 49 1.16 -4.09 3.30
CA TRP A 49 2.16 -5.12 3.00
C TRP A 49 1.83 -5.90 1.72
N TRP A 50 0.55 -6.22 1.47
CA TRP A 50 0.08 -6.81 0.21
C TRP A 50 0.37 -5.93 -0.99
N PHE A 51 0.15 -4.61 -0.86
CA PHE A 51 0.49 -3.68 -1.94
C PHE A 51 1.99 -3.65 -2.24
N LEU A 52 2.83 -3.80 -1.23
CA LEU A 52 4.29 -3.84 -1.41
C LEU A 52 4.71 -5.09 -2.19
N ILE A 53 4.13 -6.24 -1.86
CA ILE A 53 4.34 -7.49 -2.59
C ILE A 53 3.92 -7.36 -4.06
N LEU A 54 2.77 -6.72 -4.34
CA LEU A 54 2.32 -6.46 -5.70
C LEU A 54 3.31 -5.57 -6.48
N VAL A 55 3.80 -4.49 -5.87
CA VAL A 55 4.81 -3.62 -6.50
C VAL A 55 6.07 -4.42 -6.82
N VAL A 56 6.59 -5.20 -5.86
CA VAL A 56 7.78 -6.04 -6.07
C VAL A 56 7.55 -7.07 -7.19
N GLY A 57 6.38 -7.71 -7.24
CA GLY A 57 6.02 -8.65 -8.29
C GLY A 57 6.04 -8.02 -9.69
N VAL A 58 5.50 -6.81 -9.83
CA VAL A 58 5.54 -6.06 -11.10
C VAL A 58 6.99 -5.74 -11.50
N TRP A 59 7.85 -5.37 -10.55
CA TRP A 59 9.27 -5.12 -10.82
C TRP A 59 10.01 -6.38 -11.26
N ILE A 60 9.75 -7.53 -10.63
CA ILE A 60 10.36 -8.80 -11.03
C ILE A 60 9.98 -9.15 -12.47
N ILE A 61 8.69 -9.05 -12.82
CA ILE A 61 8.21 -9.33 -14.19
C ILE A 61 8.82 -8.35 -15.20
N ALA A 62 8.89 -7.07 -14.85
CA ALA A 62 9.49 -6.05 -15.72
C ALA A 62 11.00 -6.29 -15.95
N ILE A 63 11.73 -6.73 -14.91
CA ILE A 63 13.15 -7.10 -15.04
C ILE A 63 13.30 -8.33 -15.92
N ILE A 64 12.52 -9.39 -15.69
CA ILE A 64 12.58 -10.61 -16.52
C ILE A 64 12.31 -10.28 -18.00
N SER A 65 11.26 -9.48 -18.26
CA SER A 65 10.91 -9.03 -19.61
C SER A 65 11.93 -8.11 -20.27
N LEU A 66 12.89 -7.53 -19.53
CA LEU A 66 13.98 -6.72 -20.10
C LEU A 66 15.17 -7.56 -20.59
N PHE A 67 15.28 -8.81 -20.11
CA PHE A 67 16.35 -9.75 -20.47
C PHE A 67 15.90 -10.85 -21.43
N GLU A 68 14.61 -10.85 -21.79
CA GLU A 68 14.00 -11.68 -22.85
C GLU A 68 13.91 -10.87 -24.14
#